data_AF-A0A955JW71-F1
#
_entry.id   AF-A0A955JW71-F1
#
_cell.length_a   1.000
_cell.length_b   1.000
_cell.length_c   1.000
_cell.angle_alpha   90.00
_cell.angle_beta   90.00
_cell.angle_gamma   90.00
#
_symmetry.space_group_name_H-M   'P 1'
#
loop_
_entity.id
_entity.type
_entity.pdbx_description
1 polymer ?
#
loop_
_entity_poly.entity_id
_entity_poly.type
_entity_poly.pdbx_seq_one_letter_code
_entity_poly.pdbx_strand_id
1 'polypeptide(L)'
;MDNKPKIGRPKGPTPTLTDEQKSTAIELAAMGESLKNIADSICVTTQYLSKCRSHDQAFDAIFERARLEGLELIADSLLTIADDIEDVQRARLKSDNFKWLLSKRKPKIYGDKIDVNITERVDISLALSEARARVMRATREALPSQDNTRDVIDITNNMISELVVESDED
;
A
#
# COMPACT_ATOMS: atom_id res chain seq x y z
N MET A 1 -17.11 -44.99 35.16
CA MET A 1 -16.62 -44.68 33.81
C MET A 1 -15.40 -43.78 33.97
N ASP A 2 -14.22 -44.35 33.84
CA ASP A 2 -12.95 -43.67 34.13
C ASP A 2 -12.59 -42.72 32.99
N ASN A 3 -12.89 -41.44 33.18
CA ASN A 3 -12.58 -40.38 32.23
C ASN A 3 -11.11 -39.95 32.41
N LYS A 4 -10.19 -40.71 31.82
CA LYS A 4 -8.77 -40.31 31.78
C LYS A 4 -8.65 -39.04 30.93
N PRO A 5 -8.00 -37.97 31.43
CA PRO A 5 -7.82 -36.74 30.68
C PRO A 5 -7.06 -37.04 29.39
N LYS A 6 -7.51 -36.47 28.27
CA LYS A 6 -6.83 -36.56 26.98
C LYS A 6 -5.47 -35.87 27.10
N ILE A 7 -4.42 -36.66 27.36
CA ILE A 7 -3.04 -36.20 27.33
C ILE A 7 -2.77 -35.71 25.92
N GLY A 8 -2.57 -34.39 25.78
CA GLY A 8 -2.27 -33.77 24.49
C GLY A 8 -0.99 -34.36 23.89
N ARG A 9 -0.91 -34.37 22.55
CA ARG A 9 0.30 -34.76 21.83
C ARG A 9 1.48 -33.96 22.41
N PRO A 10 2.57 -34.62 22.86
CA PRO A 10 3.71 -33.90 23.40
C PRO A 10 4.17 -32.87 22.36
N LYS A 11 4.23 -31.60 22.78
CA LYS A 11 4.72 -30.51 21.93
C LYS A 11 6.18 -30.85 21.65
N GLY A 12 6.48 -31.16 20.39
CA GLY A 12 7.83 -31.53 19.98
C GLY A 12 8.84 -30.43 20.34
N PRO A 13 10.14 -30.75 20.40
CA PRO A 13 11.17 -29.78 20.70
C PRO A 13 11.05 -28.57 19.77
N THR A 14 11.15 -27.37 20.33
CA THR A 14 11.07 -26.12 19.58
C THR A 14 12.21 -26.09 18.55
N PRO A 15 11.91 -25.91 17.26
CA PRO A 15 12.93 -25.93 16.22
C PRO A 15 13.84 -24.72 16.42
N THR A 16 15.11 -24.97 16.75
CA THR A 16 16.11 -23.95 17.06
C THR A 16 17.38 -24.29 16.29
N LEU A 17 18.00 -23.28 15.69
CA LEU A 17 19.32 -23.38 15.06
C LEU A 17 20.38 -22.93 16.05
N THR A 18 21.59 -23.50 15.95
CA THR A 18 22.75 -22.99 16.70
C THR A 18 23.16 -21.61 16.17
N ASP A 19 23.87 -20.83 16.99
CA ASP A 19 24.30 -19.49 16.60
C ASP A 19 25.26 -19.52 15.40
N GLU A 20 26.11 -20.54 15.30
CA GLU A 20 26.96 -20.79 14.12
C GLU A 20 26.12 -21.02 12.87
N GLN A 21 25.10 -21.89 12.93
CA GLN A 21 24.19 -22.13 11.80
C GLN A 21 23.44 -20.87 11.38
N LYS A 22 23.04 -20.04 12.35
CA LYS A 22 22.39 -18.75 12.07
C LYS A 22 23.34 -17.80 11.35
N SER A 23 24.59 -17.66 11.81
CA SER A 23 25.59 -16.80 11.17
C SER A 23 25.84 -17.24 9.73
N THR A 24 26.13 -18.52 9.51
CA THR A 24 26.37 -19.07 8.17
C THR A 24 25.15 -18.87 7.26
N ALA A 25 23.94 -19.06 7.78
CA ALA A 25 22.72 -18.85 7.00
C ALA A 25 22.55 -17.38 6.57
N ILE A 26 22.88 -16.42 7.44
CA ILE A 26 22.81 -14.98 7.15
C ILE A 26 23.86 -14.60 6.10
N GLU A 27 25.10 -15.08 6.24
CA GLU A 27 26.17 -14.81 5.30
C GLU A 27 25.83 -15.33 3.89
N LEU A 28 25.39 -16.58 3.77
CA LEU A 28 24.99 -17.15 2.49
C LEU A 28 23.75 -16.47 1.91
N ALA A 29 22.80 -16.05 2.75
CA ALA A 29 21.67 -15.25 2.30
C ALA A 29 22.11 -13.91 1.70
N ALA A 30 23.10 -13.24 2.30
CA ALA A 30 23.72 -12.01 1.80
C ALA A 30 24.53 -12.23 0.52
N MET A 31 25.11 -13.42 0.31
CA MET A 31 25.77 -13.80 -0.94
C MET A 31 24.78 -14.09 -2.09
N GLY A 32 23.47 -14.08 -1.83
CA GLY A 32 22.45 -14.34 -2.85
C GLY A 32 22.13 -15.81 -3.08
N GLU A 33 22.60 -16.73 -2.22
CA GLU A 33 22.37 -18.16 -2.37
C GLU A 33 20.90 -18.56 -2.33
N SER A 34 20.57 -19.72 -2.93
CA SER A 34 19.20 -20.23 -2.87
C SER A 34 18.86 -20.76 -1.47
N LEU A 35 17.60 -20.67 -1.05
CA LEU A 35 17.17 -21.16 0.26
C LEU A 35 17.46 -22.67 0.46
N LYS A 36 17.47 -23.43 -0.64
CA LYS A 36 17.86 -24.83 -0.64
C LYS A 36 19.35 -24.99 -0.32
N ASN A 37 20.22 -24.29 -1.05
CA ASN A 37 21.67 -24.34 -0.82
C ASN A 37 22.03 -23.89 0.60
N ILE A 38 21.38 -22.83 1.10
CA ILE A 38 21.56 -22.36 2.48
C ILE A 38 21.20 -23.48 3.47
N ALA A 39 20.04 -24.11 3.31
CA ALA A 39 19.60 -25.19 4.19
C ALA A 39 20.56 -26.40 4.13
N ASP A 40 20.97 -26.78 2.92
CA ASP A 40 21.90 -27.89 2.69
C ASP A 40 23.27 -27.60 3.33
N SER A 41 23.78 -26.37 3.26
CA SER A 41 25.08 -25.96 3.83
C SER A 41 25.13 -26.03 5.36
N ILE A 42 24.01 -25.76 6.03
CA ILE A 42 23.89 -25.84 7.49
C ILE A 42 23.35 -27.20 7.95
N CYS A 43 23.27 -28.17 7.03
CA CYS A 43 22.81 -29.55 7.26
C CYS A 43 21.38 -29.65 7.81
N VAL A 44 20.46 -28.78 7.36
CA VAL A 44 19.04 -28.82 7.73
C VAL A 44 18.12 -28.86 6.52
N THR A 45 16.88 -29.26 6.71
CA THR A 45 15.88 -29.19 5.64
C THR A 45 15.36 -27.76 5.49
N THR A 46 14.98 -27.38 4.27
CA THR A 46 14.35 -26.07 4.00
C THR A 46 13.10 -25.83 4.86
N GLN A 47 12.33 -26.89 5.15
CA GLN A 47 11.17 -26.81 6.03
C GLN A 47 11.59 -26.54 7.48
N TYR A 48 12.68 -27.15 7.96
CA TYR A 48 13.20 -26.91 9.30
C TYR A 48 13.70 -25.47 9.45
N LEU A 49 14.48 -24.97 8.48
CA LEU A 49 14.93 -23.56 8.45
C LEU A 49 13.74 -22.60 8.49
N SER A 50 12.71 -22.85 7.68
CA SER A 50 11.49 -22.03 7.65
C SER A 50 10.76 -22.04 8.99
N LYS A 51 10.70 -23.20 9.68
CA LYS A 51 10.12 -23.30 11.02
C LYS A 51 10.95 -22.51 12.05
N CYS A 52 12.28 -22.63 12.03
CA CYS A 52 13.15 -21.89 12.94
C CYS A 52 12.96 -20.37 12.78
N ARG A 53 12.90 -19.89 11.53
CA ARG A 53 12.61 -18.48 11.23
C ARG A 53 11.26 -18.02 11.77
N SER A 54 10.22 -18.84 11.66
CA SER A 54 8.89 -18.49 12.21
C SER A 54 8.85 -18.40 13.75
N HIS A 55 9.78 -19.09 14.44
CA HIS A 55 9.87 -19.09 15.90
C HIS A 55 10.81 -18.02 16.46
N ASP A 56 11.79 -17.58 15.68
CA ASP A 56 12.80 -16.59 16.08
C ASP A 56 12.72 -15.37 15.16
N GLN A 57 11.89 -14.39 15.56
CA GLN A 57 11.66 -13.18 14.79
C GLN A 57 12.92 -12.29 14.66
N ALA A 58 13.80 -12.31 15.66
CA ALA A 58 15.04 -11.54 15.62
C ALA A 58 15.98 -12.09 14.54
N PHE A 59 16.13 -13.42 14.49
CA PHE A 59 16.86 -14.07 13.41
C PHE A 59 16.21 -13.84 12.04
N ASP A 60 14.89 -13.96 11.94
CA ASP A 60 14.17 -13.78 10.67
C ASP A 60 14.35 -12.38 10.08
N ALA A 61 14.29 -11.33 10.91
CA ALA A 61 14.49 -9.95 10.48
C ALA A 61 15.91 -9.71 9.90
N ILE A 62 16.93 -10.25 10.56
CA ILE A 62 18.33 -10.15 10.08
C ILE A 62 18.51 -10.96 8.80
N PHE A 63 17.95 -12.18 8.75
CA PHE A 63 18.00 -13.05 7.59
C PHE A 63 17.29 -12.43 6.38
N GLU A 64 16.12 -11.80 6.57
CA GLU A 64 15.40 -11.12 5.51
C GLU A 64 16.19 -9.92 4.97
N ARG A 65 16.81 -9.13 5.86
CA ARG A 65 17.71 -8.06 5.44
C ARG A 65 18.88 -8.58 4.60
N ALA A 66 19.55 -9.63 5.06
CA ALA A 66 20.62 -10.28 4.29
C ALA A 66 20.11 -10.79 2.94
N ARG A 67 18.92 -11.39 2.88
CA ARG A 67 18.29 -11.79 1.62
C ARG A 67 18.06 -10.62 0.67
N LEU A 68 17.68 -9.45 1.19
CA LEU A 68 17.55 -8.25 0.36
C LEU A 68 18.90 -7.78 -0.16
N GLU A 69 19.95 -7.80 0.66
CA GLU A 69 21.31 -7.45 0.25
C GLU A 69 21.81 -8.40 -0.86
N GLY A 70 21.59 -9.72 -0.72
CA GLY A 70 21.96 -10.69 -1.75
C GLY A 70 21.23 -10.55 -3.09
N LEU A 71 20.09 -9.85 -3.14
CA LEU A 71 19.46 -9.52 -4.43
C LEU A 71 20.31 -8.55 -5.26
N GLU A 72 21.09 -7.68 -4.63
CA GLU A 72 22.00 -6.79 -5.36
C GLU A 72 23.11 -7.59 -6.05
N LEU A 73 23.64 -8.63 -5.39
CA LEU A 73 24.64 -9.51 -6.00
C LEU A 73 24.06 -10.36 -7.14
N ILE A 74 22.81 -10.80 -7.01
CA ILE A 74 22.11 -11.46 -8.11
C ILE A 74 21.94 -10.49 -9.29
N ALA A 75 21.66 -9.21 -9.02
CA ALA A 75 21.59 -8.19 -10.06
C ALA A 75 22.95 -7.94 -10.73
N ASP A 76 24.03 -7.89 -9.95
CA ASP A 76 25.40 -7.75 -10.47
C ASP A 76 25.79 -8.95 -11.35
N SER A 77 25.37 -10.16 -10.96
CA SER A 77 25.58 -11.40 -11.74
C SER A 77 24.91 -11.36 -13.12
N LEU A 78 23.95 -10.46 -13.40
CA LEU A 78 23.42 -10.29 -14.77
C LEU A 78 24.45 -9.67 -15.71
N LEU A 79 25.40 -8.88 -15.18
CA LEU A 79 26.39 -8.18 -15.99
C LEU A 79 27.42 -9.14 -16.59
N THR A 80 27.73 -10.23 -15.88
CA THR A 80 28.72 -11.25 -16.30
C THR A 80 28.09 -12.49 -16.92
N ILE A 81 26.76 -12.59 -16.95
CA ILE A 81 26.05 -13.83 -17.28
C ILE A 81 26.31 -14.34 -18.70
N ALA A 82 26.63 -13.44 -19.62
CA ALA A 82 26.96 -13.76 -21.01
C ALA A 82 28.36 -14.38 -21.14
N ASP A 83 29.28 -14.01 -20.25
CA ASP A 83 30.64 -14.55 -20.21
C ASP A 83 30.68 -15.88 -19.44
N ASP A 84 29.85 -16.03 -18.40
CA ASP A 84 29.81 -17.21 -17.53
C ASP A 84 29.09 -18.43 -18.17
N ILE A 85 28.21 -18.20 -19.14
CA ILE A 85 27.36 -19.24 -19.74
C ILE A 85 27.49 -19.22 -21.27
N GLU A 86 28.20 -20.20 -21.81
CA GLU A 86 28.42 -20.35 -23.25
C GLU A 86 27.13 -20.60 -24.05
N ASP A 87 26.17 -21.33 -23.46
CA ASP A 87 24.87 -21.58 -24.08
C ASP A 87 23.95 -20.34 -23.97
N VAL A 88 23.80 -19.64 -25.08
CA VAL A 88 22.96 -18.43 -25.22
C VAL A 88 21.53 -18.63 -24.72
N GLN A 89 20.91 -19.79 -24.95
CA GLN A 89 19.53 -20.03 -24.51
C GLN A 89 19.45 -20.18 -23.00
N ARG A 90 20.43 -20.84 -22.39
CA ARG A 90 20.51 -20.96 -20.92
C ARG A 90 20.86 -19.63 -20.27
N ALA A 91 21.76 -18.86 -20.86
CA ALA A 91 22.11 -17.51 -20.40
C ALA A 91 20.89 -16.58 -20.43
N ARG A 92 20.12 -16.62 -21.53
CA ARG A 92 18.86 -15.88 -21.66
C ARG A 92 17.83 -16.31 -20.62
N LEU A 93 17.59 -17.60 -20.47
CA LEU A 93 16.63 -18.14 -19.48
C LEU A 93 17.00 -17.71 -18.06
N LYS A 94 18.28 -17.77 -17.70
CA LYS A 94 18.76 -17.34 -16.37
C LYS A 94 18.58 -15.83 -16.17
N SER A 95 18.92 -15.03 -17.19
CA SER A 95 18.72 -13.59 -17.19
C SER A 95 17.26 -13.21 -16.95
N ASP A 96 16.33 -13.83 -17.69
CA ASP A 96 14.90 -13.50 -17.63
C ASP A 96 14.29 -13.93 -16.27
N ASN A 97 14.69 -15.09 -15.75
CA ASN A 97 14.29 -15.55 -14.42
C ASN A 97 14.75 -14.58 -13.32
N PHE A 98 16.00 -14.10 -13.39
CA PHE A 98 16.51 -13.15 -12.42
C PHE A 98 15.87 -11.77 -12.53
N LYS A 99 15.65 -11.23 -13.75
CA LYS A 99 14.89 -9.98 -13.94
C LYS A 99 13.49 -10.08 -13.32
N TRP A 100 12.79 -11.17 -13.57
CA TRP A 100 11.47 -11.40 -12.99
C TRP A 100 11.52 -11.47 -11.46
N LEU A 101 12.48 -12.24 -10.92
CA LEU A 101 12.68 -12.36 -9.47
C LEU A 101 12.95 -11.00 -8.82
N LEU A 102 13.87 -10.22 -9.39
CA LEU A 102 14.26 -8.90 -8.89
C LEU A 102 13.08 -7.90 -8.93
N SER A 103 12.33 -7.89 -10.04
CA SER A 103 11.11 -7.07 -10.19
C SER A 103 10.07 -7.38 -9.10
N LYS A 104 9.91 -8.66 -8.71
CA LYS A 104 8.96 -9.05 -7.65
C LYS A 104 9.49 -8.84 -6.23
N ARG A 105 10.79 -9.03 -6.00
CA ARG A 105 11.38 -8.95 -4.65
C ARG A 105 11.80 -7.54 -4.25
N LYS A 106 12.19 -6.69 -5.20
CA LYS A 106 12.58 -5.29 -5.00
C LYS A 106 11.91 -4.38 -6.05
N PRO A 107 10.57 -4.29 -6.06
CA PRO A 107 9.83 -3.52 -7.07
C PRO A 107 10.15 -2.02 -7.04
N LYS A 108 10.55 -1.48 -5.89
CA LYS A 108 10.93 -0.06 -5.77
C LYS A 108 12.16 0.30 -6.62
N ILE A 109 13.10 -0.64 -6.79
CA ILE A 109 14.36 -0.42 -7.49
C ILE A 109 14.29 -0.99 -8.93
N TYR A 110 13.87 -2.25 -9.06
CA TYR A 110 13.86 -2.99 -10.33
C TYR A 110 12.48 -3.19 -10.93
N GLY A 111 11.45 -2.55 -10.38
CA GLY A 111 10.11 -2.59 -10.96
C GLY A 111 10.01 -1.75 -12.22
N ASP A 112 9.13 -2.17 -13.13
CA ASP A 112 8.86 -1.42 -14.35
C ASP A 112 8.16 -0.10 -13.99
N LYS A 113 8.76 1.02 -14.43
CA LYS A 113 8.17 2.35 -14.28
C LYS A 113 7.27 2.62 -15.48
N ILE A 114 5.96 2.59 -15.25
CA ILE A 114 4.95 2.94 -16.25
C ILE A 114 4.47 4.36 -15.95
N ASP A 115 4.72 5.29 -16.87
CA ASP A 115 4.15 6.64 -16.81
C ASP A 115 2.80 6.63 -17.53
N VAL A 116 1.72 6.81 -16.77
CA VAL A 116 0.35 6.79 -17.31
C VAL A 116 -0.13 8.23 -17.45
N ASN A 117 0.08 8.80 -18.65
CA ASN A 117 -0.46 10.12 -18.97
C ASN A 117 -1.96 10.00 -19.29
N ILE A 118 -2.81 10.28 -18.31
CA ILE A 118 -4.28 10.30 -18.48
C ILE A 118 -4.67 11.64 -19.11
N THR A 119 -4.88 11.65 -20.42
CA THR A 119 -5.34 12.84 -21.18
C THR A 119 -6.87 12.95 -21.22
N GLU A 120 -7.60 12.16 -20.43
CA GLU A 120 -9.04 12.28 -20.33
C GLU A 120 -9.41 13.43 -19.38
N ARG A 121 -10.00 14.49 -19.95
CA ARG A 121 -10.66 15.53 -19.16
C ARG A 121 -11.94 14.93 -18.58
N VAL A 122 -11.90 14.57 -17.30
CA VAL A 122 -13.13 14.22 -16.58
C VAL A 122 -13.99 15.49 -16.51
N ASP A 123 -15.12 15.50 -17.23
CA ASP A 123 -16.07 16.61 -17.21
C ASP A 123 -16.86 16.62 -15.89
N ILE A 124 -16.24 17.22 -14.86
CA ILE A 124 -16.81 17.43 -13.52
C ILE A 124 -18.15 18.21 -13.59
N SER A 125 -18.34 19.00 -14.65
CA SER A 125 -19.55 19.79 -14.88
C SER A 125 -20.81 18.93 -14.97
N LEU A 126 -20.73 17.77 -15.62
CA LEU A 126 -21.88 16.87 -15.78
C LEU A 126 -22.31 16.29 -14.42
N ALA A 127 -21.35 15.78 -13.65
CA ALA A 127 -21.60 15.24 -12.31
C ALA A 127 -22.17 16.31 -11.36
N LEU A 128 -21.67 17.55 -11.44
CA LEU A 128 -22.17 18.67 -10.63
C LEU A 128 -23.60 19.07 -11.00
N SER A 129 -23.92 19.09 -12.29
CA SER A 129 -25.28 19.40 -12.76
C SER A 129 -26.31 18.40 -12.25
N GLU A 130 -25.96 17.11 -12.26
CA GLU A 130 -26.85 16.04 -11.80
C GLU A 130 -27.03 16.09 -10.27
N ALA A 131 -25.95 16.33 -9.51
CA ALA A 131 -26.01 16.49 -8.06
C ALA A 131 -26.92 17.68 -7.66
N ARG A 132 -26.80 18.82 -8.36
CA ARG A 132 -27.65 20.00 -8.14
C ARG A 132 -29.12 19.71 -8.42
N ALA A 133 -29.42 18.96 -9.49
CA ALA A 133 -30.79 18.59 -9.83
C ALA A 133 -31.46 17.72 -8.74
N ARG A 134 -30.69 16.85 -8.08
CA ARG A 134 -31.20 16.03 -6.96
C ARG A 134 -31.53 16.87 -5.73
N VAL A 135 -30.66 17.83 -5.38
CA VAL A 135 -30.90 18.75 -4.25
C VAL A 135 -32.12 19.63 -4.51
N MET A 136 -32.23 20.22 -5.70
CA MET A 136 -33.37 21.07 -6.05
C MET A 136 -34.71 20.32 -6.00
N ARG A 137 -34.72 19.05 -6.42
CA ARG A 137 -35.91 18.20 -6.33
C ARG A 137 -36.33 17.99 -4.87
N ALA A 138 -35.36 17.68 -4.00
CA ALA A 138 -35.62 17.48 -2.57
C ALA A 138 -36.13 18.76 -1.89
N THR A 139 -35.60 19.93 -2.23
CA THR A 139 -36.06 21.21 -1.65
C THR A 139 -37.43 21.64 -2.16
N ARG A 140 -37.79 21.33 -3.42
CA ARG A 140 -39.10 21.71 -3.99
C ARG A 140 -40.26 20.94 -3.36
N GLU A 141 -40.01 19.72 -2.91
CA GLU A 141 -41.00 18.86 -2.28
C GLU A 141 -41.27 19.23 -0.81
N ALA A 142 -40.43 20.08 -0.20
CA ALA A 142 -40.45 20.39 1.23
C ALA A 142 -41.11 21.73 1.63
N LEU A 143 -41.65 22.53 0.69
CA LEU A 143 -42.27 23.83 1.03
C LEU A 143 -43.82 23.76 1.00
N PRO A 144 -44.52 23.95 2.14
CA PRO A 144 -45.97 24.09 2.16
C PRO A 144 -46.41 25.48 1.68
N SER A 145 -47.46 25.52 0.86
CA SER A 145 -48.10 26.73 0.33
C SER A 145 -48.58 27.64 1.47
N GLN A 146 -48.01 28.84 1.58
CA GLN A 146 -48.45 29.87 2.53
C GLN A 146 -49.60 30.68 1.90
N ASP A 147 -50.84 30.36 2.26
CA ASP A 147 -51.98 31.28 2.07
C ASP A 147 -51.82 32.44 3.06
N ASN A 148 -51.75 33.66 2.55
CA ASN A 148 -51.38 34.85 3.32
C ASN A 148 -52.49 35.91 3.22
N THR A 149 -53.59 35.73 3.98
CA THR A 149 -54.56 36.80 4.27
C THR A 149 -54.01 37.66 5.40
N ARG A 150 -53.56 38.89 5.09
CA ARG A 150 -53.13 39.88 6.08
C ARG A 150 -54.20 40.98 6.17
N ASP A 151 -54.86 41.06 7.32
CA ASP A 151 -55.69 42.21 7.70
C ASP A 151 -54.79 43.44 7.92
N VAL A 152 -55.10 44.53 7.22
CA VAL A 152 -54.37 45.80 7.27
C VAL A 152 -55.09 46.72 8.26
N ILE A 153 -54.39 47.19 9.29
CA ILE A 153 -54.88 48.26 10.18
C ILE A 153 -54.09 49.53 9.84
N ASP A 154 -54.74 50.45 9.14
CA ASP A 154 -54.20 51.79 8.86
C ASP A 154 -54.33 52.67 10.12
N ILE A 155 -53.21 53.18 10.63
CA ILE A 155 -53.20 54.28 11.60
C ILE A 155 -52.50 55.46 10.92
N THR A 156 -53.29 56.47 10.58
CA THR A 156 -52.84 57.74 10.04
C THR A 156 -52.04 58.53 11.07
N ASN A 157 -50.92 59.14 10.66
CA ASN A 157 -50.30 60.20 11.43
C ASN A 157 -49.83 61.35 10.55
N ASN A 158 -50.20 62.54 11.02
CA ASN A 158 -50.34 63.82 10.35
C ASN A 158 -49.08 64.69 10.60
N MET A 159 -48.61 65.38 9.56
CA MET A 159 -47.82 66.64 9.53
C MET A 159 -46.65 66.83 10.50
N ILE A 160 -45.46 67.12 9.93
CA ILE A 160 -44.69 68.37 10.14
C ILE A 160 -43.55 68.36 9.10
N SER A 161 -43.62 69.31 8.15
CA SER A 161 -42.50 69.75 7.32
C SER A 161 -42.29 71.23 7.62
N GLU A 162 -41.18 71.57 8.26
CA GLU A 162 -40.55 72.89 8.32
C GLU A 162 -39.06 72.62 8.58
N LEU A 163 -38.16 72.86 7.63
CA LEU A 163 -37.54 74.15 7.27
C LEU A 163 -36.11 74.18 7.82
N VAL A 164 -35.12 73.91 6.96
CA VAL A 164 -33.74 74.37 7.16
C VAL A 164 -33.27 74.99 5.85
N VAL A 165 -32.99 76.28 5.96
CA VAL A 165 -32.67 77.27 4.95
C VAL A 165 -31.20 77.20 4.52
N GLU A 166 -31.00 77.62 3.27
CA GLU A 166 -29.80 78.01 2.53
C GLU A 166 -28.67 78.67 3.33
N SER A 167 -27.44 78.51 2.82
CA SER A 167 -26.50 79.57 2.35
C SER A 167 -25.09 78.96 2.25
N ASP A 168 -24.50 78.81 1.06
CA ASP A 168 -23.72 79.81 0.29
C ASP A 168 -22.30 79.98 0.89
N GLU A 169 -21.20 80.17 0.16
CA GLU A 169 -20.95 80.56 -1.24
C GLU A 169 -19.44 80.34 -1.50
N ASP A 170 -19.11 80.24 -2.79
CA ASP A 170 -17.92 80.76 -3.52
C ASP A 170 -16.47 80.44 -3.08
#